data_AF-A0A5B9MEN0-F1
#
_entry.id   AF-A0A5B9MEN0-F1
#
_cell.length_a   1.000
_cell.length_b   1.000
_cell.length_c   1.000
_cell.angle_alpha   90.00
_cell.angle_beta   90.00
_cell.angle_gamma   90.00
#
_symmetry.space_group_name_H-M   'P 1'
#
loop_
_entity.id
_entity.type
_entity.pdbx_description
1 polymer ?
#
loop_
_entity_poly.entity_id
_entity_poly.type
_entity_poly.pdbx_seq_one_letter_code
_entity_poly.pdbx_strand_id
1 'polypeptide(L)'
;MFLGAVLSPTLGAIADAQNGKRRWLAITAFTGAASSVLLGLVSPGQTELMGVVLMIQFLAMPGAIVVAKLADRFGKKPTLLGCLAVWAVTLLSAYWVTASIGFWILAAVIALVLGGTQAVSRALMSEMIPEGRNAQYFGFFNLSGKATSFLGTFLFGAIIALTGSSRMAVIGLLPLFVVGAWLLTRVKTPAS
;
A
#
# COMPACT_ATOMS: atom_id res chain seq x y z
N MET A 1 -4.94 2.54 18.50
CA MET A 1 -4.74 3.64 17.53
C MET A 1 -4.68 5.02 18.18
N PHE A 2 -5.55 5.37 19.14
CA PHE A 2 -5.51 6.68 19.81
C PHE A 2 -4.28 6.92 20.71
N LEU A 3 -3.82 5.91 21.47
CA LEU A 3 -2.62 6.06 22.32
C LEU A 3 -1.33 6.31 21.52
N GLY A 4 -1.16 5.64 20.36
CA GLY A 4 0.01 5.82 19.50
C GLY A 4 0.05 7.20 18.83
N ALA A 5 -1.11 7.80 18.57
CA ALA A 5 -1.21 9.14 17.99
C ALA A 5 -0.82 10.24 18.99
N VAL A 6 -1.10 10.05 20.28
CA VAL A 6 -0.77 11.02 21.35
C VAL A 6 0.68 10.88 21.83
N LEU A 7 1.22 9.65 21.84
CA LEU A 7 2.58 9.39 22.33
C LEU A 7 3.66 9.54 21.26
N SER A 8 3.33 9.41 19.97
CA SER A 8 4.31 9.53 18.89
C SER A 8 5.00 10.91 18.79
N PRO A 9 4.35 12.06 19.05
CA PRO A 9 5.01 13.36 19.03
C PRO A 9 5.94 13.55 20.23
N THR A 10 5.54 13.08 21.42
CA THR A 10 6.33 13.23 22.66
C THR A 10 7.56 12.32 22.66
N LEU A 11 7.41 11.08 22.17
CA LEU A 11 8.53 10.15 22.00
C LEU A 11 9.49 10.63 20.90
N GLY A 12 8.96 11.22 19.81
CA GLY A 12 9.76 11.83 18.75
C GLY A 12 10.56 13.05 19.21
N ALA A 13 9.95 13.92 20.04
CA ALA A 13 10.62 15.10 20.59
C ALA A 13 11.75 14.73 21.57
N ILE A 14 11.58 13.68 22.37
CA ILE A 14 12.63 13.16 23.26
C ILE A 14 13.77 12.51 22.44
N ALA A 15 13.44 11.90 21.30
CA ALA A 15 14.42 11.30 20.38
C ALA A 15 15.26 12.32 19.60
N ASP A 16 14.71 13.50 19.28
CA ASP A 16 15.42 14.57 18.57
C ASP A 16 16.32 15.42 19.51
N ALA A 17 16.01 15.47 20.80
CA ALA A 17 16.76 16.26 21.79
C ALA A 17 18.08 15.60 22.26
N GLN A 18 18.28 14.31 22.00
CA GLN A 18 19.53 13.61 22.32
C GLN A 18 20.23 13.14 21.05
N ASN A 19 21.56 13.25 21.02
CA ASN A 19 22.46 12.89 19.91
C ASN A 19 22.50 11.36 19.60
N GLY A 20 21.43 10.63 19.92
CA GLY A 20 21.28 9.17 19.91
C GLY A 20 20.35 8.64 18.82
N LYS A 21 20.22 9.33 17.67
CA LYS A 21 19.37 8.93 16.53
C LYS A 21 19.56 7.47 16.11
N ARG A 22 20.79 6.96 16.20
CA ARG A 22 21.15 5.57 15.90
C ARG A 22 20.58 4.55 16.90
N ARG A 23 20.52 4.91 18.20
CA ARG A 23 19.92 4.08 19.27
C ARG A 23 18.40 4.04 19.15
N TRP A 24 17.76 5.16 18.80
CA TRP A 24 16.31 5.22 18.61
C TRP A 24 15.83 4.44 17.37
N LEU A 25 16.57 4.53 16.26
CA LEU A 25 16.33 3.69 15.08
C LEU A 25 16.55 2.20 15.41
N ALA A 26 17.56 1.87 16.21
CA ALA A 26 17.78 0.50 16.66
C ALA A 26 16.63 0.00 17.56
N ILE A 27 16.13 0.81 18.50
CA ILE A 27 15.03 0.43 19.41
C ILE A 27 13.72 0.22 18.64
N THR A 28 13.41 1.07 17.66
CA THR A 28 12.21 0.93 16.82
C THR A 28 12.31 -0.29 15.89
N ALA A 29 13.48 -0.54 15.32
CA ALA A 29 13.74 -1.77 14.57
C ALA A 29 13.65 -3.02 15.45
N PHE A 30 14.19 -2.97 16.67
CA PHE A 30 14.17 -4.09 17.61
C PHE A 30 12.77 -4.37 18.16
N THR A 31 11.98 -3.34 18.44
CA THR A 31 10.58 -3.51 18.87
C THR A 31 9.71 -4.03 17.74
N GLY A 32 9.94 -3.61 16.49
CA GLY A 32 9.28 -4.20 15.31
C GLY A 32 9.66 -5.68 15.10
N ALA A 33 10.95 -6.01 15.21
CA ALA A 33 11.45 -7.38 15.12
C ALA A 33 10.93 -8.26 16.28
N ALA A 34 10.97 -7.76 17.52
CA ALA A 34 10.47 -8.48 18.70
C ALA A 34 8.93 -8.65 18.66
N SER A 35 8.19 -7.64 18.18
CA SER A 35 6.74 -7.79 17.93
C SER A 35 6.48 -8.89 16.91
N SER A 36 7.32 -8.99 15.88
CA SER A 36 7.23 -10.06 14.87
C SER A 36 7.47 -11.45 15.46
N VAL A 37 8.33 -11.57 16.48
CA VAL A 37 8.56 -12.83 17.22
C VAL A 37 7.39 -13.17 18.15
N LEU A 38 6.80 -12.18 18.82
CA LEU A 38 5.63 -12.37 19.69
C LEU A 38 4.37 -12.76 18.91
N LEU A 39 4.30 -12.44 17.62
CA LEU A 39 3.25 -12.92 16.72
C LEU A 39 3.30 -14.44 16.46
N GLY A 40 4.41 -15.11 16.77
CA GLY A 40 4.51 -16.57 16.72
C GLY A 40 3.77 -17.31 17.85
N LEU A 41 3.32 -16.59 18.88
CA LEU A 41 2.50 -17.13 19.99
C LEU A 41 0.99 -16.99 19.76
N VAL A 42 0.62 -16.44 18.61
CA VAL A 42 -0.77 -16.16 18.23
C VAL A 42 -1.49 -17.45 17.83
N SER A 43 -2.76 -17.54 18.21
CA SER A 43 -3.63 -18.70 18.05
C SER A 43 -3.62 -19.32 16.63
N PRO A 44 -3.80 -20.65 16.49
CA PRO A 44 -3.70 -21.40 15.22
C PRO A 44 -4.59 -20.90 14.06
N GLY A 45 -5.60 -20.06 14.35
CA GLY A 45 -6.49 -19.49 13.33
C GLY A 45 -5.94 -18.27 12.56
N GLN A 46 -4.85 -17.63 13.01
CA GLN A 46 -4.26 -16.46 12.33
C GLN A 46 -2.99 -16.77 11.51
N THR A 47 -2.52 -18.01 11.53
CA THR A 47 -1.27 -18.41 10.86
C THR A 47 -1.32 -18.18 9.34
N GLU A 48 -2.46 -18.41 8.69
CA GLU A 48 -2.60 -18.17 7.25
C GLU A 48 -2.51 -16.68 6.90
N LEU A 49 -3.24 -15.81 7.63
CA LEU A 49 -3.19 -14.37 7.41
C LEU A 49 -1.79 -13.82 7.66
N MET A 50 -1.12 -14.29 8.73
CA MET A 50 0.25 -13.91 9.03
C MET A 50 1.21 -14.37 7.93
N GLY A 51 1.06 -15.60 7.43
CA GLY A 51 1.85 -16.12 6.33
C GLY A 51 1.71 -15.27 5.07
N VAL A 52 0.48 -14.85 4.74
CA VAL A 52 0.21 -13.95 3.61
C VAL A 52 0.84 -12.57 3.83
N VAL A 53 0.73 -11.98 5.02
CA VAL A 53 1.37 -10.68 5.30
C VAL A 53 2.89 -10.75 5.20
N LEU A 54 3.51 -11.80 5.71
CA LEU A 54 4.96 -12.03 5.58
C LEU A 54 5.35 -12.21 4.11
N MET A 55 4.63 -13.06 3.38
CA MET A 55 4.86 -13.26 1.95
C MET A 55 4.78 -11.94 1.18
N ILE A 56 3.76 -11.10 1.46
CA ILE A 56 3.60 -9.80 0.79
C ILE A 56 4.84 -8.93 1.00
N GLN A 57 5.40 -8.88 2.21
CA GLN A 57 6.60 -8.08 2.48
C GLN A 57 7.81 -8.56 1.67
N PHE A 58 8.04 -9.87 1.62
CA PHE A 58 9.16 -10.44 0.86
C PHE A 58 8.97 -10.31 -0.66
N LEU A 59 7.74 -10.45 -1.17
CA LEU A 59 7.45 -10.33 -2.61
C LEU A 59 7.33 -8.88 -3.08
N ALA A 60 6.98 -7.94 -2.19
CA ALA A 60 6.88 -6.54 -2.54
C ALA A 60 8.23 -5.93 -2.93
N MET A 61 9.34 -6.38 -2.35
CA MET A 61 10.69 -5.92 -2.72
C MET A 61 11.05 -6.24 -4.18
N PRO A 62 11.07 -7.51 -4.63
CA PRO A 62 11.37 -7.83 -6.03
C PRO A 62 10.31 -7.27 -6.97
N GLY A 63 9.04 -7.26 -6.55
CA GLY A 63 7.95 -6.63 -7.29
C GLY A 63 8.18 -5.15 -7.56
N ALA A 64 8.64 -4.41 -6.56
CA ALA A 64 8.98 -2.99 -6.71
C ALA A 64 10.07 -2.76 -7.74
N ILE A 65 11.11 -3.61 -7.77
CA ILE A 65 12.19 -3.52 -8.75
C ILE A 65 11.68 -3.81 -10.16
N VAL A 66 10.85 -4.84 -10.34
CA VAL A 66 10.27 -5.19 -11.65
C VAL A 66 9.41 -4.07 -12.19
N VAL A 67 8.51 -3.53 -11.38
CA VAL A 67 7.62 -2.44 -11.78
C VAL A 67 8.40 -1.14 -12.03
N ALA A 68 9.45 -0.85 -11.25
CA ALA A 68 10.32 0.30 -11.51
C ALA A 68 11.03 0.17 -12.86
N LYS A 69 11.61 -1.00 -13.17
CA LYS A 69 12.21 -1.26 -14.49
C LYS A 69 11.22 -1.15 -15.64
N LEU A 70 9.98 -1.59 -15.43
CA LEU A 70 8.90 -1.41 -16.40
C LEU A 70 8.58 0.07 -16.61
N ALA A 71 8.56 0.87 -15.53
CA ALA A 71 8.35 2.30 -15.59
C ALA A 71 9.48 3.05 -16.31
N ASP A 72 10.72 2.60 -16.14
CA ASP A 72 11.87 3.17 -16.87
C ASP A 72 11.81 2.84 -18.37
N ARG A 73 11.31 1.65 -18.74
CA ARG A 73 11.22 1.20 -20.14
C ARG A 73 10.01 1.72 -20.90
N PHE A 74 8.82 1.68 -20.30
CA PHE A 74 7.55 2.02 -20.95
C PHE A 74 7.04 3.41 -20.55
N GLY A 75 7.64 4.04 -19.55
CA GLY A 75 7.16 5.27 -18.94
C GLY A 75 6.28 5.02 -17.71
N LYS A 76 6.25 6.01 -16.80
CA LYS A 76 5.60 5.89 -15.50
C LYS A 76 4.07 5.79 -15.60
N LYS A 77 3.44 6.62 -16.44
CA LYS A 77 1.98 6.63 -16.64
C LYS A 77 1.41 5.29 -17.17
N PRO A 78 1.90 4.73 -18.31
CA PRO A 78 1.37 3.45 -18.80
C PRO A 78 1.68 2.30 -17.83
N THR A 79 2.81 2.33 -17.12
CA THR A 79 3.13 1.33 -16.10
C THR A 79 2.14 1.38 -14.93
N LEU A 80 1.80 2.57 -14.43
CA LEU A 80 0.79 2.73 -13.38
C LEU A 80 -0.61 2.27 -13.85
N LEU A 81 -1.00 2.59 -15.09
CA LEU A 81 -2.25 2.07 -15.67
C LEU A 81 -2.25 0.54 -15.76
N GLY A 82 -1.12 -0.07 -16.13
CA GLY A 82 -0.94 -1.52 -16.10
C GLY A 82 -1.09 -2.10 -14.69
N CYS A 83 -0.49 -1.45 -13.68
CA CYS A 83 -0.66 -1.85 -12.28
C CYS A 83 -2.13 -1.77 -11.83
N LEU A 84 -2.82 -0.68 -12.16
CA LEU A 84 -4.26 -0.50 -11.89
C LEU A 84 -5.11 -1.59 -12.57
N ALA A 85 -4.76 -1.99 -13.79
CA ALA A 85 -5.41 -3.10 -14.49
C ALA A 85 -5.20 -4.44 -13.77
N VAL A 86 -3.97 -4.73 -13.31
CA VAL A 86 -3.69 -5.94 -12.52
C VAL A 86 -4.49 -5.97 -11.22
N TRP A 87 -4.60 -4.83 -10.52
CA TRP A 87 -5.46 -4.70 -9.34
C TRP A 87 -6.92 -4.98 -9.66
N ALA A 88 -7.46 -4.38 -10.72
CA ALA A 88 -8.84 -4.59 -11.15
C ALA A 88 -9.14 -6.06 -11.48
N VAL A 89 -8.25 -6.71 -12.25
CA VAL A 89 -8.36 -8.14 -12.59
C VAL A 89 -8.31 -9.00 -11.32
N THR A 90 -7.41 -8.67 -10.39
CA THR A 90 -7.28 -9.42 -9.14
C THR A 90 -8.57 -9.33 -8.31
N LEU A 91 -9.15 -8.13 -8.15
CA LEU A 91 -10.42 -7.95 -7.44
C LEU A 91 -11.57 -8.71 -8.07
N LEU A 92 -11.65 -8.73 -9.41
CA LEU A 92 -12.66 -9.49 -10.15
C LEU A 92 -12.48 -11.00 -9.94
N SER A 93 -11.24 -11.49 -10.07
CA SER A 93 -10.94 -12.91 -9.91
C SER A 93 -11.14 -13.43 -8.49
N ALA A 94 -10.99 -12.56 -7.47
CA ALA A 94 -11.16 -12.92 -6.06
C ALA A 94 -12.57 -13.43 -5.73
N TYR A 95 -13.58 -13.11 -6.54
CA TYR A 95 -14.94 -13.61 -6.34
C TYR A 95 -15.08 -15.12 -6.55
N TRP A 96 -14.35 -15.67 -7.52
CA TRP A 96 -14.41 -17.09 -7.89
C TRP A 96 -13.40 -17.96 -7.12
N VAL A 97 -12.48 -17.34 -6.37
CA VAL A 97 -11.51 -18.06 -5.58
C VAL A 97 -12.19 -18.70 -4.36
N THR A 98 -12.24 -20.03 -4.38
CA THR A 98 -12.75 -20.86 -3.28
C THR A 98 -11.65 -21.70 -2.64
N ALA A 99 -10.60 -22.03 -3.40
CA ALA A 99 -9.47 -22.83 -2.93
C ALA A 99 -8.40 -21.96 -2.24
N SER A 100 -7.80 -22.50 -1.15
CA SER A 100 -6.73 -21.81 -0.41
C SER A 100 -5.58 -21.41 -1.34
N ILE A 101 -5.11 -22.30 -2.22
CA ILE A 101 -4.02 -21.98 -3.15
C ILE A 101 -4.32 -20.77 -4.06
N GLY A 102 -5.59 -20.59 -4.46
CA GLY A 102 -5.99 -19.44 -5.28
C GLY A 102 -5.86 -18.13 -4.53
N PHE A 103 -6.14 -18.13 -3.22
CA PHE A 103 -5.96 -16.96 -2.36
C PHE A 103 -4.49 -16.56 -2.25
N TRP A 104 -3.60 -17.53 -2.06
CA TRP A 104 -2.14 -17.30 -2.02
C TRP A 104 -1.60 -16.76 -3.33
N ILE A 105 -2.06 -17.28 -4.48
CA ILE A 105 -1.67 -16.78 -5.80
C ILE A 105 -2.11 -15.33 -5.98
N LEU A 106 -3.36 -14.99 -5.65
CA LEU A 106 -3.83 -13.60 -5.76
C LEU A 106 -3.06 -12.66 -4.82
N ALA A 107 -2.78 -13.10 -3.59
CA ALA A 107 -1.98 -12.33 -2.66
C ALA A 107 -0.55 -12.10 -3.17
N ALA A 108 0.06 -13.10 -3.83
CA ALA A 108 1.38 -12.97 -4.45
C ALA A 108 1.37 -11.96 -5.62
N VAL A 109 0.35 -12.01 -6.48
CA VAL A 109 0.18 -11.05 -7.59
C VAL A 109 0.03 -9.62 -7.05
N ILE A 110 -0.82 -9.43 -6.03
CA ILE A 110 -0.96 -8.12 -5.37
C ILE A 110 0.38 -7.67 -4.79
N ALA A 111 1.09 -8.55 -4.09
CA ALA A 111 2.37 -8.22 -3.46
C ALA A 111 3.39 -7.70 -4.46
N LEU A 112 3.51 -8.35 -5.63
CA LEU A 112 4.44 -7.94 -6.69
C LEU A 112 4.14 -6.54 -7.22
N VAL A 113 2.86 -6.15 -7.30
CA VAL A 113 2.45 -4.85 -7.84
C VAL A 113 2.43 -3.75 -6.78
N LEU A 114 2.20 -4.11 -5.51
CA LEU A 114 1.99 -3.18 -4.40
C LEU A 114 3.16 -2.20 -4.21
N GLY A 115 4.38 -2.72 -4.05
CA GLY A 115 5.56 -1.89 -3.77
C GLY A 115 5.93 -1.00 -4.97
N GLY A 116 5.82 -1.55 -6.17
CA GLY A 116 6.14 -0.87 -7.42
C GLY A 116 5.23 0.30 -7.74
N THR A 117 3.92 0.10 -7.60
CA THR A 117 2.91 1.15 -7.85
C THR A 117 3.17 2.37 -6.98
N GLN A 118 3.52 2.16 -5.71
CA GLN A 118 3.80 3.25 -4.77
C GLN A 118 5.07 4.02 -5.12
N ALA A 119 6.14 3.33 -5.52
CA ALA A 119 7.38 3.95 -5.94
C ALA A 119 7.19 4.79 -7.21
N VAL A 120 6.57 4.21 -8.25
CA VAL A 120 6.36 4.86 -9.55
C VAL A 120 5.39 6.05 -9.42
N SER A 121 4.34 5.92 -8.61
CA SER A 121 3.38 7.02 -8.38
C SER A 121 4.05 8.23 -7.72
N ARG A 122 4.94 8.00 -6.75
CA ARG A 122 5.69 9.07 -6.09
C ARG A 122 6.71 9.71 -7.03
N ALA A 123 7.40 8.91 -7.83
CA ALA A 123 8.35 9.40 -8.82
C ALA A 123 7.65 10.28 -9.89
N LEU A 124 6.52 9.82 -10.43
CA LEU A 124 5.72 10.58 -11.38
C LEU A 124 5.21 11.89 -10.77
N MET A 125 4.74 11.85 -9.52
CA MET A 125 4.33 13.06 -8.81
C MET A 125 5.49 14.05 -8.68
N SER A 126 6.67 13.59 -8.25
CA SER A 126 7.85 14.43 -8.05
C SER A 126 8.27 15.19 -9.31
N GLU A 127 8.12 14.59 -10.49
CA GLU A 127 8.45 15.22 -11.78
C GLU A 127 7.46 16.30 -12.21
N MET A 128 6.24 16.27 -11.66
CA MET A 128 5.21 17.27 -11.95
C MET A 128 5.24 18.46 -10.98
N ILE A 129 6.07 18.41 -9.93
CA ILE A 129 6.12 19.46 -8.92
C ILE A 129 6.91 20.66 -9.47
N PRO A 130 6.32 21.88 -9.48
CA PRO A 130 7.06 23.09 -9.80
C PRO A 130 8.12 23.40 -8.74
N GLU A 131 9.24 23.98 -9.19
CA GLU A 131 10.36 24.33 -8.33
C GLU A 131 9.94 25.19 -7.14
N GLY A 132 10.51 24.91 -5.96
CA GLY A 132 10.22 25.63 -4.72
C GLY A 132 8.90 25.25 -4.03
N ARG A 133 8.09 24.34 -4.57
CA ARG A 133 6.80 23.92 -3.94
C ARG A 133 6.74 22.46 -3.48
N ASN A 134 7.87 21.76 -3.45
CA ASN A 134 8.00 20.34 -3.05
C ASN A 134 7.19 19.98 -1.79
N ALA A 135 7.38 20.70 -0.68
CA ALA A 135 6.71 20.37 0.57
C ALA A 135 5.17 20.43 0.50
N GLN A 136 4.60 21.41 -0.21
CA GLN A 136 3.15 21.58 -0.32
C GLN A 136 2.52 20.43 -1.14
N TYR A 137 3.15 20.08 -2.26
CA TYR A 137 2.65 19.02 -3.14
C TYR A 137 2.84 17.62 -2.52
N PHE A 138 3.96 17.35 -1.85
CA PHE A 138 4.12 16.10 -1.09
C PHE A 138 3.15 16.02 0.09
N GLY A 139 2.87 17.14 0.77
CA GLY A 139 1.84 17.22 1.81
C GLY A 139 0.45 16.84 1.27
N PHE A 140 0.06 17.46 0.14
CA PHE A 140 -1.23 17.16 -0.52
C PHE A 140 -1.30 15.72 -1.02
N PHE A 141 -0.24 15.19 -1.64
CA PHE A 141 -0.18 13.80 -2.10
C PHE A 141 -0.37 12.80 -0.95
N ASN A 142 0.31 13.02 0.18
CA ASN A 142 0.17 12.16 1.36
C ASN A 142 -1.22 12.27 2.00
N LEU A 143 -1.80 13.47 2.05
CA LEU A 143 -3.16 13.67 2.56
C LEU A 143 -4.20 12.97 1.68
N SER A 144 -4.10 13.15 0.36
CA SER A 144 -4.96 12.49 -0.62
C SER A 144 -4.85 10.97 -0.54
N GLY A 145 -3.62 10.44 -0.41
CA GLY A 145 -3.38 9.01 -0.22
C GLY A 145 -4.07 8.48 1.05
N LYS A 146 -3.93 9.18 2.18
CA LYS A 146 -4.62 8.82 3.44
C LYS A 146 -6.14 8.88 3.29
N ALA A 147 -6.68 9.96 2.72
CA ALA A 147 -8.12 10.12 2.50
C ALA A 147 -8.68 8.98 1.64
N THR A 148 -7.97 8.58 0.59
CA THR A 148 -8.33 7.46 -0.27
C THR A 148 -8.30 6.13 0.49
N SER A 149 -7.30 5.91 1.36
CA SER A 149 -7.24 4.71 2.22
C SER A 149 -8.39 4.64 3.23
N PHE A 150 -8.79 5.78 3.80
CA PHE A 150 -9.97 5.85 4.68
C PHE A 150 -11.24 5.52 3.90
N LEU A 151 -11.42 6.10 2.71
CA LEU A 151 -12.58 5.83 1.86
C LEU A 151 -12.65 4.36 1.45
N GLY A 152 -11.54 3.74 1.06
CA GLY A 152 -11.49 2.32 0.74
C GLY A 152 -11.85 1.43 1.92
N THR A 153 -11.29 1.70 3.10
CA THR A 153 -11.61 0.94 4.33
C THR A 153 -13.08 1.12 4.72
N PHE A 154 -13.60 2.34 4.64
CA PHE A 154 -14.99 2.65 4.94
C PHE A 154 -15.94 1.91 3.99
N LEU A 155 -15.70 1.97 2.68
CA LEU A 155 -16.51 1.27 1.68
C LEU A 155 -16.45 -0.24 1.89
N PHE A 156 -15.27 -0.80 2.15
CA PHE A 156 -15.11 -2.23 2.44
C PHE A 156 -15.95 -2.64 3.66
N GLY A 157 -15.83 -1.90 4.77
CA GLY A 157 -16.60 -2.17 5.99
C GLY A 157 -18.11 -1.99 5.81
N ALA A 158 -18.53 -0.93 5.11
CA ALA A 158 -19.93 -0.66 4.82
C ALA A 158 -20.57 -1.78 3.98
N ILE A 159 -19.87 -2.29 2.97
CA ILE A 159 -20.38 -3.38 2.15
C ILE A 159 -20.49 -4.67 2.96
N ILE A 160 -19.52 -4.98 3.83
CA ILE A 160 -19.64 -6.13 4.74
C ILE A 160 -20.83 -5.95 5.68
N ALA A 161 -21.02 -4.76 6.25
CA ALA A 161 -22.13 -4.49 7.16
C ALA A 161 -23.51 -4.65 6.49
N LEU A 162 -23.62 -4.29 5.21
CA LEU A 162 -24.87 -4.38 4.45
C LEU A 162 -25.12 -5.77 3.83
N THR A 163 -24.07 -6.45 3.36
CA THR A 163 -24.19 -7.70 2.58
C THR A 163 -23.81 -8.95 3.36
N GLY A 164 -23.09 -8.82 4.47
CA GLY A 164 -22.48 -9.93 5.22
C GLY A 164 -21.35 -10.66 4.47
N SER A 165 -20.97 -10.21 3.27
CA SER A 165 -20.06 -10.95 2.37
C SER A 165 -18.76 -10.20 2.12
N SER A 166 -17.63 -10.80 2.53
CA SER A 166 -16.29 -10.28 2.25
C SER A 166 -15.97 -10.26 0.75
N ARG A 167 -16.52 -11.20 -0.04
CA ARG A 167 -16.34 -11.24 -1.50
C ARG A 167 -16.96 -10.03 -2.19
N MET A 168 -18.18 -9.66 -1.77
CA MET A 168 -18.86 -8.47 -2.30
C MET A 168 -18.11 -7.20 -1.92
N ALA A 169 -17.54 -7.15 -0.71
CA ALA A 169 -16.72 -6.02 -0.27
C ALA A 169 -15.43 -5.86 -1.08
N VAL A 170 -14.76 -6.97 -1.46
CA VAL A 170 -13.58 -6.94 -2.33
C VAL A 170 -13.94 -6.38 -3.71
N ILE A 171 -14.97 -6.92 -4.38
CA ILE A 171 -15.42 -6.39 -5.69
C ILE A 171 -15.89 -4.95 -5.57
N GLY A 172 -16.51 -4.58 -4.45
CA GLY A 172 -17.00 -3.23 -4.19
C GLY A 172 -15.91 -2.16 -4.20
N LEU A 173 -14.63 -2.53 -4.11
CA LEU A 173 -13.50 -1.62 -4.28
C LEU A 173 -13.15 -1.34 -5.74
N LEU A 174 -13.61 -2.17 -6.69
CA LEU A 174 -13.32 -2.05 -8.12
C LEU A 174 -13.63 -0.65 -8.69
N PRO A 175 -14.76 0.01 -8.35
CA PRO A 175 -15.03 1.38 -8.80
C PRO A 175 -13.93 2.37 -8.44
N LEU A 176 -13.27 2.24 -7.26
CA LEU A 176 -12.16 3.12 -6.87
C LEU A 176 -10.97 2.96 -7.82
N PHE A 177 -10.64 1.73 -8.20
CA PHE A 177 -9.54 1.45 -9.14
C PHE A 177 -9.87 1.93 -10.55
N VAL A 178 -11.13 1.77 -10.99
CA VAL A 178 -11.59 2.25 -12.30
C VAL A 178 -11.56 3.78 -12.37
N VAL A 179 -12.07 4.47 -11.34
CA VAL A 179 -12.02 5.93 -11.24
C VAL A 179 -10.57 6.42 -11.17
N GLY A 180 -9.72 5.76 -10.39
CA GLY A 180 -8.29 6.06 -10.31
C GLY A 180 -7.58 5.93 -11.66
N ALA A 181 -7.86 4.85 -12.39
CA ALA A 181 -7.32 4.64 -13.74
C ALA A 181 -7.82 5.72 -14.71
N TRP A 182 -9.12 6.04 -14.70
CA TRP A 182 -9.70 7.09 -15.52
C TRP A 182 -9.06 8.46 -15.22
N LEU A 183 -8.92 8.84 -13.95
CA LEU A 183 -8.25 10.09 -13.56
C LEU A 183 -6.80 10.13 -14.04
N LEU A 184 -6.06 9.02 -13.91
CA LEU A 184 -4.68 8.95 -14.37
C LEU A 184 -4.55 9.16 -15.88
N THR A 185 -5.53 8.75 -16.68
CA THR A 185 -5.51 9.03 -18.13
C THR A 185 -5.56 10.53 -18.44
N ARG A 186 -6.18 11.34 -17.58
CA ARG A 186 -6.30 12.80 -17.73
C ARG A 186 -5.03 13.56 -17.35
N VAL A 187 -4.10 12.93 -16.63
CA VAL A 187 -2.83 13.54 -16.24
C VAL A 187 -1.93 13.72 -17.46
N LYS A 188 -1.44 14.94 -17.67
CA LYS A 188 -0.41 15.26 -18.67
C LYS A 188 0.95 15.03 -18.03
N THR A 189 1.71 14.08 -18.57
CA THR A 189 3.06 13.77 -18.09
C THR A 189 4.07 14.74 -18.71
N PRO A 190 4.99 15.32 -17.94
CA PRO A 190 6.16 15.99 -18.49
C PRO A 190 7.07 14.90 -19.08
N ALA A 191 7.42 15.04 -20.37
CA ALA A 191 8.12 14.08 -21.22
C ALA A 191 7.30 12.88 -21.72
N SER A 192 6.80 13.01 -22.95
CA SER A 192 6.74 11.95 -23.95
C SER A 192 7.44 12.44 -25.19
#